data_AF-A0A927CPY0-F1
#
_entry.id   AF-A0A927CPY0-F1
#
_cell.length_a   1.000
_cell.length_b   1.000
_cell.length_c   1.000
_cell.angle_alpha   90.00
_cell.angle_beta   90.00
_cell.angle_gamma   90.00
#
_symmetry.space_group_name_H-M   'P 1'
#
loop_
_entity.id
_entity.type
_entity.pdbx_description
1 polymer ?
#
loop_
_entity_poly.entity_id
_entity_poly.type
_entity_poly.pdbx_seq_one_letter_code
_entity_poly.pdbx_strand_id
1 'polypeptide(L)'
;MREAVLEKTKEADLPAEADFREKGQAPDLVRSSVRLTDFLRQAPTVASGQSCREVIAVFKREADSECVVVTGEHGSPVGLMMRNRFFLKLGHRFSADLFYDKPIAKLMDDHPLTVETDGDPRLLIDSALSREDGVLYDCVIATSQGKLSGILTVSDLLKLSRSLQQEALDMQMRTIRSAERQMNEIAGAVSGVRESTAQGETLSAQMVDLTLTGKNELDKVTKAFEAIAGHSRVQEERMNELQAEAGSISKVSILIKELAEQSNLLALNASIEAARAGEHGRGFAVVAGEVMKLASQTKQSANEITKLTRTIVDAIAHTTELAQAGRSETAASEAHVHEAVQAFNRLFRAAADNRGSARQIGLLADKAQQQSIHVAAEMNKLQQFYI
;
A
#
# COMPACT_ATOMS: atom_id res chain seq x y z
N MET A 1 42.34 7.19 -19.63
CA MET A 1 41.24 7.47 -20.58
C MET A 1 39.93 6.89 -20.01
N ARG A 2 39.49 7.47 -18.89
CA ARG A 2 38.25 7.13 -18.18
C ARG A 2 37.62 8.48 -17.89
N GLU A 3 36.73 8.92 -18.77
CA GLU A 3 35.96 10.13 -18.62
C GLU A 3 34.56 9.88 -19.18
N ALA A 4 33.56 10.30 -18.39
CA ALA A 4 32.22 10.68 -18.81
C ALA A 4 31.28 9.61 -19.41
N VAL A 5 30.65 8.79 -18.56
CA VAL A 5 29.21 8.45 -18.71
C VAL A 5 28.62 8.25 -17.30
N LEU A 6 28.27 9.34 -16.64
CA LEU A 6 27.40 9.35 -15.46
C LEU A 6 26.55 10.62 -15.53
N GLU A 7 25.27 10.47 -15.17
CA GLU A 7 24.25 11.51 -15.00
C GLU A 7 23.62 12.12 -16.26
N LYS A 8 22.60 11.42 -16.76
CA LYS A 8 21.35 12.02 -17.27
C LYS A 8 20.19 11.03 -17.13
N THR A 9 19.87 10.64 -15.90
CA THR A 9 18.55 10.12 -15.57
C THR A 9 17.66 11.32 -15.28
N LYS A 10 16.75 11.59 -16.22
CA LYS A 10 15.62 12.50 -16.07
C LYS A 10 14.89 12.18 -14.76
N GLU A 11 14.75 13.18 -13.90
CA GLU A 11 13.70 13.24 -12.89
C GLU A 11 12.37 13.01 -13.60
N ALA A 12 11.80 11.83 -13.39
CA ALA A 12 10.40 11.58 -13.66
C ALA A 12 9.65 12.08 -12.43
N ASP A 13 8.79 13.08 -12.65
CA ASP A 13 7.80 13.58 -11.70
C ASP A 13 7.09 12.41 -11.00
N LEU A 14 7.53 12.11 -9.79
CA LEU A 14 6.71 11.41 -8.81
C LEU A 14 5.62 12.42 -8.41
N PRO A 15 4.32 12.08 -8.53
CA PRO A 15 3.30 12.95 -7.97
C PRO A 15 3.57 13.05 -6.48
N ALA A 16 3.77 14.29 -6.02
CA ALA A 16 3.97 14.64 -4.63
C ALA A 16 2.99 13.84 -3.76
N GLU A 17 3.52 13.13 -2.76
CA GLU A 17 2.74 12.52 -1.70
C GLU A 17 1.71 13.54 -1.23
N ALA A 18 0.44 13.28 -1.59
CA ALA A 18 -0.66 14.09 -1.16
C ALA A 18 -0.63 14.09 0.37
N ASP A 19 -0.40 15.28 0.92
CA ASP A 19 -0.46 15.62 2.33
C ASP A 19 -1.86 15.23 2.87
N PHE A 20 -2.02 13.94 3.22
CA PHE A 20 -3.13 13.41 4.00
C PHE A 20 -2.98 13.86 5.46
N ARG A 21 -2.80 15.17 5.65
CA ARG A 21 -3.18 15.88 6.86
C ARG A 21 -4.44 16.66 6.57
N GLU A 22 -5.50 15.93 6.22
CA GLU A 22 -6.83 16.39 6.58
C GLU A 22 -6.79 16.55 8.10
N LYS A 23 -6.76 17.81 8.54
CA LYS A 23 -7.05 18.21 9.89
C LYS A 23 -8.33 17.49 10.27
N GLY A 24 -8.20 16.43 11.05
CA GLY A 24 -9.27 15.87 11.86
C GLY A 24 -9.74 17.00 12.76
N GLN A 25 -10.67 17.80 12.23
CA GLN A 25 -11.55 18.62 13.02
C GLN A 25 -12.30 17.59 13.86
N ALA A 26 -11.87 17.45 15.12
CA ALA A 26 -12.63 16.73 16.12
C ALA A 26 -14.10 17.15 15.92
N PRO A 27 -15.06 16.21 15.87
CA PRO A 27 -16.44 16.58 15.67
C PRO A 27 -16.75 17.60 16.77
N ASP A 28 -17.05 18.83 16.36
CA ASP A 28 -17.58 19.84 17.27
C ASP A 28 -18.65 19.13 18.06
N LEU A 29 -18.46 19.00 19.37
CA LEU A 29 -19.52 18.59 20.28
C LEU A 29 -20.58 19.67 20.10
N VAL A 30 -21.51 19.42 19.18
CA VAL A 30 -22.61 20.31 18.83
C VAL A 30 -23.41 20.43 20.11
N ARG A 31 -23.09 21.45 20.91
CA ARG A 31 -23.97 21.91 21.98
C ARG A 31 -25.27 22.24 21.27
N SER A 32 -26.36 21.61 21.72
CA SER A 32 -27.70 21.90 21.19
C SER A 32 -27.86 23.42 21.08
N SER A 33 -28.24 23.87 19.90
CA SER A 33 -28.51 25.27 19.60
C SER A 33 -29.78 25.75 20.32
N VAL A 34 -30.61 24.82 20.79
CA VAL A 34 -31.86 25.07 21.51
C VAL A 34 -31.59 25.13 23.01
N ARG A 35 -31.70 26.32 23.61
CA ARG A 35 -31.53 26.50 25.07
C ARG A 35 -32.87 26.71 25.75
N LEU A 36 -33.01 26.18 26.96
CA LEU A 36 -34.19 26.40 27.82
C LEU A 36 -34.47 27.89 28.04
N THR A 37 -33.40 28.68 28.18
CA THR A 37 -33.45 30.13 28.38
C THR A 37 -34.21 30.88 27.29
N ASP A 38 -34.23 30.35 26.06
CA ASP A 38 -34.84 31.01 24.90
C ASP A 38 -36.38 30.92 24.92
N PHE A 39 -36.92 30.06 25.79
CA PHE A 39 -38.35 29.79 25.92
C PHE A 39 -38.92 30.27 27.26
N LEU A 40 -38.09 30.79 28.17
CA LEU A 40 -38.51 31.24 29.48
C LEU A 40 -39.38 32.50 29.41
N ARG A 41 -40.45 32.51 30.21
CA ARG A 41 -41.24 33.71 30.46
C ARG A 41 -40.99 34.23 31.86
N GLN A 42 -41.09 35.55 32.00
CA GLN A 42 -41.11 36.18 33.32
C GLN A 42 -42.47 35.97 33.98
N ALA A 43 -42.47 35.64 35.26
CA ALA A 43 -43.67 35.47 36.07
C ALA A 43 -43.64 36.44 37.25
N PRO A 44 -44.80 37.00 37.65
CA PRO A 44 -44.89 37.77 38.89
C PRO A 44 -44.49 36.91 40.07
N THR A 45 -43.76 37.52 41.00
CA THR A 45 -43.34 36.88 42.25
C THR A 45 -44.06 37.50 43.44
N VAL A 46 -44.41 36.65 44.40
CA VAL A 46 -45.02 37.07 45.68
C VAL A 46 -44.33 36.35 46.83
N ALA A 47 -44.18 37.01 47.97
CA ALA A 47 -43.63 36.37 49.16
C ALA A 47 -44.66 35.42 49.78
N SER A 48 -44.21 34.30 50.36
CA SER A 48 -45.07 33.28 50.98
C SER A 48 -46.04 33.81 52.03
N GLY A 49 -45.67 34.90 52.73
CA GLY A 49 -46.50 35.58 53.73
C GLY A 49 -47.53 36.56 53.18
N GLN A 50 -47.52 36.89 51.88
CA GLN A 50 -48.48 37.83 51.30
C GLN A 50 -49.90 37.26 51.32
N SER A 51 -50.87 38.13 51.60
CA SER A 51 -52.27 37.77 51.67
C SER A 51 -52.86 37.46 50.30
N CYS A 52 -53.89 36.62 50.24
CA CYS A 52 -54.59 36.36 48.98
C CYS A 52 -55.14 37.65 48.34
N ARG A 53 -55.51 38.66 49.14
CA ARG A 53 -55.92 39.98 48.65
C ARG A 53 -54.84 40.68 47.83
N GLU A 54 -53.59 40.61 48.27
CA GLU A 54 -52.45 41.19 47.55
C GLU A 54 -52.15 40.41 46.27
N VAL A 55 -52.29 39.08 46.28
CA VAL A 55 -52.15 38.24 45.08
C VAL A 55 -53.24 38.53 44.04
N ILE A 56 -54.47 38.83 44.46
CA ILE A 56 -55.53 39.34 43.56
C ILE A 56 -55.09 40.65 42.89
N ALA A 57 -54.44 41.56 43.62
CA ALA A 57 -53.95 42.81 43.05
C ALA A 57 -52.82 42.57 42.03
N VAL A 58 -51.94 41.59 42.28
CA VAL A 58 -50.89 41.16 41.34
C VAL A 58 -51.50 40.60 40.06
N PHE A 59 -52.47 39.69 40.15
CA PHE A 59 -53.18 39.17 38.96
C PHE A 59 -54.00 40.24 38.20
N LYS A 60 -54.46 41.30 38.89
CA LYS A 60 -55.12 42.44 38.24
C LYS A 60 -54.14 43.35 37.51
N ARG A 61 -52.93 43.54 38.07
CA ARG A 61 -51.86 44.34 37.47
C ARG A 61 -51.23 43.63 36.28
N GLU A 62 -51.04 42.33 36.38
CA GLU A 62 -50.44 41.47 35.36
C GLU A 62 -51.51 40.54 34.78
N ALA A 63 -52.44 41.14 34.05
CA ALA A 63 -53.63 40.48 33.52
C ALA A 63 -53.33 39.42 32.44
N ASP A 64 -52.09 39.33 31.96
CA ASP A 64 -51.65 38.31 31.01
C ASP A 64 -50.88 37.15 31.68
N SER A 65 -50.62 37.24 32.99
CA SER A 65 -49.93 36.16 33.70
C SER A 65 -50.87 34.99 34.02
N GLU A 66 -50.43 33.79 33.67
CA GLU A 66 -51.12 32.52 33.92
C GLU A 66 -50.87 32.00 35.35
N CYS A 67 -49.78 32.43 35.98
CA CYS A 67 -49.42 32.03 37.34
C CYS A 67 -48.67 33.12 38.10
N VAL A 68 -48.57 32.93 39.41
CA VAL A 68 -47.69 33.69 40.29
C VAL A 68 -46.74 32.69 40.95
N VAL A 69 -45.45 32.98 40.94
CA VAL A 69 -44.45 32.17 41.64
C VAL A 69 -44.32 32.68 43.06
N VAL A 70 -44.52 31.79 44.03
CA VAL A 70 -44.34 32.12 45.44
C VAL A 70 -42.87 31.91 45.78
N THR A 71 -42.21 32.97 46.24
CA THR A 71 -40.79 32.94 46.62
C THR A 71 -40.63 32.96 48.14
N GLY A 72 -39.62 32.22 48.61
CA GLY A 72 -39.17 32.23 50.00
C GLY A 72 -38.13 33.32 50.26
N GLU A 73 -37.46 33.22 51.42
CA GLU A 73 -36.32 34.09 51.73
C GLU A 73 -35.20 33.89 50.68
N HIS A 74 -34.60 34.99 50.23
CA HIS A 74 -33.55 35.03 49.21
C HIS A 74 -33.94 34.71 47.74
N GLY A 75 -35.24 34.64 47.42
CA GLY A 75 -35.73 34.59 46.03
C GLY A 75 -35.79 33.18 45.40
N SER A 76 -35.68 32.13 46.21
CA SER A 76 -35.93 30.76 45.77
C SER A 76 -37.42 30.48 45.62
N PRO A 77 -37.86 29.82 44.54
CA PRO A 77 -39.27 29.44 44.37
C PRO A 77 -39.63 28.35 45.38
N VAL A 78 -40.68 28.59 46.17
CA VAL A 78 -41.19 27.65 47.19
C VAL A 78 -42.60 27.17 46.89
N GLY A 79 -43.26 27.73 45.87
CA GLY A 79 -44.57 27.27 45.40
C GLY A 79 -45.04 27.98 44.15
N LEU A 80 -46.11 27.45 43.56
CA LEU A 80 -46.74 28.00 42.35
C LEU A 80 -48.23 28.22 42.59
N MET A 81 -48.74 29.36 42.15
CA MET A 81 -50.18 29.61 42.14
C MET A 81 -50.67 29.86 40.71
N MET A 82 -51.34 28.87 40.12
CA MET A 82 -52.03 29.05 38.84
C MET A 82 -53.25 29.95 39.00
N ARG A 83 -53.39 30.94 38.12
CA ARG A 83 -54.48 31.93 38.16
C ARG A 83 -55.86 31.30 38.15
N ASN A 84 -56.09 30.31 37.27
CA ASN A 84 -57.37 29.63 37.16
C ASN A 84 -57.73 28.88 38.45
N ARG A 85 -56.76 28.16 39.04
CA ARG A 85 -56.97 27.43 40.32
C ARG A 85 -57.19 28.40 41.49
N PHE A 86 -56.50 29.53 41.50
CA PHE A 86 -56.67 30.59 42.50
C PHE A 86 -58.09 31.17 42.51
N PHE A 87 -58.58 31.62 41.36
CA PHE A 87 -59.93 32.19 41.25
C PHE A 87 -61.03 31.14 41.39
N LEU A 88 -60.79 29.88 40.99
CA LEU A 88 -61.72 28.77 41.26
C LEU A 88 -61.87 28.56 42.78
N LYS A 89 -60.75 28.46 43.51
CA LYS A 89 -60.75 28.31 44.98
C LYS A 89 -61.42 29.50 45.68
N LEU A 90 -61.27 30.72 45.15
CA LEU A 90 -61.91 31.94 45.69
C LEU A 90 -63.35 32.17 45.22
N GLY A 91 -63.85 31.41 44.24
CA GLY A 91 -65.19 31.56 43.67
C GLY A 91 -66.29 30.80 44.41
N HIS A 92 -65.94 29.94 45.38
CA HIS A 92 -66.93 29.20 46.18
C HIS A 92 -67.67 30.12 47.17
N ARG A 93 -68.91 29.79 47.54
CA ARG A 93 -69.69 30.55 48.55
C ARG A 93 -68.88 30.68 49.85
N PHE A 94 -68.79 31.91 50.40
CA PHE A 94 -68.03 32.29 51.61
C PHE A 94 -66.49 32.35 51.48
N SER A 95 -65.92 32.20 50.29
CA SER A 95 -64.45 32.19 50.12
C SER A 95 -63.77 33.53 50.38
N ALA A 96 -64.48 34.65 50.19
CA ALA A 96 -63.92 35.98 50.39
C ALA A 96 -63.53 36.22 51.86
N ASP A 97 -64.42 35.86 52.80
CA ASP A 97 -64.17 36.02 54.24
C ASP A 97 -63.21 34.94 54.78
N LEU A 98 -63.13 33.76 54.14
CA LEU A 98 -62.30 32.65 54.62
C LEU A 98 -60.83 32.72 54.19
N PHE A 99 -60.50 33.37 53.08
CA PHE A 99 -59.17 33.27 52.48
C PHE A 99 -58.49 34.60 52.17
N TYR A 100 -59.19 35.74 52.14
CA TYR A 100 -58.58 37.01 51.70
C TYR A 100 -57.40 37.46 52.57
N ASP A 101 -57.51 37.28 53.88
CA ASP A 101 -56.48 37.67 54.84
C ASP A 101 -55.54 36.51 55.21
N LYS A 102 -55.69 35.34 54.57
CA LYS A 102 -54.77 34.21 54.73
C LYS A 102 -53.57 34.34 53.80
N PRO A 103 -52.38 33.86 54.24
CA PRO A 103 -51.19 33.86 53.40
C PRO A 103 -51.34 32.93 52.20
N ILE A 104 -50.76 33.33 51.06
CA ILE A 104 -50.81 32.58 49.80
C ILE A 104 -50.22 31.18 49.92
N ALA A 105 -49.29 30.98 50.85
CA ALA A 105 -48.71 29.68 51.20
C ALA A 105 -49.75 28.60 51.55
N LYS A 106 -50.96 28.98 51.98
CA LYS A 106 -52.04 28.02 52.30
C LYS A 106 -52.85 27.56 51.09
N LEU A 107 -52.74 28.24 49.94
CA LEU A 107 -53.51 27.91 48.75
C LEU A 107 -52.62 27.45 47.57
N MET A 108 -51.33 27.80 47.58
CA MET A 108 -50.38 27.47 46.52
C MET A 108 -50.16 25.97 46.36
N ASP A 109 -49.67 25.57 45.19
CA ASP A 109 -49.02 24.29 45.01
C ASP A 109 -47.63 24.37 45.66
N ASP A 110 -47.38 23.53 46.66
CA ASP A 110 -46.14 23.45 47.43
C ASP A 110 -45.14 22.46 46.84
N HIS A 111 -45.49 21.73 45.78
CA HIS A 111 -44.62 20.82 45.05
C HIS A 111 -44.61 21.09 43.53
N PRO A 112 -44.36 22.33 43.07
CA PRO A 112 -44.32 22.61 41.65
C PRO A 112 -43.12 21.93 40.98
N LEU A 113 -43.30 21.46 39.74
CA LEU A 113 -42.19 20.96 38.93
C LEU A 113 -41.19 22.10 38.71
N THR A 114 -39.97 21.89 39.21
CA THR A 114 -38.87 22.87 39.14
C THR A 114 -37.68 22.22 38.43
N VAL A 115 -37.10 22.92 37.45
CA VAL A 115 -35.96 22.42 36.67
C VAL A 115 -34.85 23.45 36.61
N GLU A 116 -33.60 22.99 36.62
CA GLU A 116 -32.46 23.87 36.38
C GLU A 116 -32.31 24.15 34.87
N THR A 117 -32.02 25.41 34.56
CA THR A 117 -31.86 25.93 33.18
C THR A 117 -30.67 25.34 32.42
N ASP A 118 -29.74 24.69 33.09
CA ASP A 118 -28.59 23.98 32.51
C ASP A 118 -28.86 22.47 32.26
N GLY A 119 -30.02 21.96 32.68
CA GLY A 119 -30.42 20.57 32.48
C GLY A 119 -30.79 20.23 31.03
N ASP A 120 -30.93 18.92 30.74
CA ASP A 120 -31.35 18.45 29.42
C ASP A 120 -32.82 18.84 29.15
N PRO A 121 -33.09 19.67 28.11
CA PRO A 121 -34.45 20.06 27.73
C PRO A 121 -35.39 18.87 27.45
N ARG A 122 -34.83 17.72 27.02
CA ARG A 122 -35.61 16.51 26.71
C ARG A 122 -36.17 15.85 27.97
N LEU A 123 -35.37 15.77 29.01
CA LEU A 123 -35.79 15.23 30.32
C LEU A 123 -36.86 16.12 30.96
N LEU A 124 -36.75 17.45 30.77
CA LEU A 124 -37.80 18.37 31.17
C LEU A 124 -39.11 18.07 30.44
N ILE A 125 -39.09 17.99 29.10
CA ILE A 125 -40.31 17.75 28.32
C ILE A 125 -40.98 16.45 28.77
N ASP A 126 -40.20 15.38 28.94
CA ASP A 126 -40.70 14.08 29.40
C ASP A 126 -41.32 14.16 30.81
N SER A 127 -40.61 14.80 31.75
CA SER A 127 -41.09 15.00 33.12
C SER A 127 -42.34 15.89 33.18
N ALA A 128 -42.42 16.90 32.32
CA ALA A 128 -43.51 17.86 32.29
C ALA A 128 -44.77 17.31 31.62
N LEU A 129 -44.64 16.44 30.60
CA LEU A 129 -45.76 15.81 29.90
C LEU A 129 -46.25 14.52 30.56
N SER A 130 -45.45 13.92 31.45
CA SER A 130 -45.84 12.73 32.23
C SER A 130 -46.61 13.05 33.52
N ARG A 131 -46.94 14.32 33.76
CA ARG A 131 -47.70 14.77 34.93
C ARG A 131 -49.18 14.37 34.84
N GLU A 132 -49.83 14.17 35.98
CA GLU A 132 -51.26 13.89 36.05
C GLU A 132 -52.10 15.01 35.43
N ASP A 133 -53.26 14.67 34.86
CA ASP A 133 -54.14 15.60 34.12
C ASP A 133 -54.49 16.89 34.90
N GLY A 134 -54.54 16.83 36.23
CA GLY A 134 -54.86 17.96 37.11
C GLY A 134 -53.76 19.01 37.25
N VAL A 135 -52.51 18.69 36.90
CA VAL A 135 -51.31 19.56 37.00
C VAL A 135 -50.49 19.60 35.71
N LEU A 136 -50.92 18.90 34.65
CA LEU A 136 -50.27 18.87 33.34
C LEU A 136 -50.13 20.27 32.73
N TYR A 137 -51.15 21.12 32.90
CA TYR A 137 -51.19 22.49 32.38
C TYR A 137 -50.51 23.52 33.29
N ASP A 138 -50.02 23.09 34.45
CA ASP A 138 -49.36 24.00 35.39
C ASP A 138 -47.97 24.37 34.87
N CYS A 139 -47.60 25.65 35.03
CA CYS A 139 -46.32 26.16 34.58
C CYS A 139 -45.17 25.43 35.28
N VAL A 140 -44.09 25.16 34.55
CA VAL A 140 -42.86 24.62 35.12
C VAL A 140 -41.97 25.77 35.55
N ILE A 141 -41.45 25.71 36.76
CA ILE A 141 -40.52 26.73 37.27
C ILE A 141 -39.12 26.40 36.76
N ALA A 142 -38.46 27.37 36.13
CA ALA A 142 -37.07 27.25 35.73
C ALA A 142 -36.17 28.02 36.70
N THR A 143 -35.17 27.35 37.25
CA THR A 143 -34.20 27.91 38.18
C THR A 143 -32.80 27.95 37.59
N SER A 144 -31.98 28.86 38.11
CA SER A 144 -30.54 28.88 37.87
C SER A 144 -29.86 29.05 39.22
N GLN A 145 -29.10 28.04 39.64
CA GLN A 145 -28.47 28.00 40.96
C GLN A 145 -29.51 28.15 42.09
N GLY A 146 -30.69 27.52 41.94
CA GLY A 146 -31.76 27.57 42.94
C GLY A 146 -32.52 28.90 43.04
N LYS A 147 -32.27 29.86 42.14
CA LYS A 147 -33.01 31.13 42.02
C LYS A 147 -33.96 31.09 40.82
N LEU A 148 -35.13 31.70 40.96
CA LEU A 148 -36.10 31.81 39.88
C LEU A 148 -35.49 32.52 38.67
N SER A 149 -35.46 31.83 37.53
CA SER A 149 -35.03 32.39 36.23
C SER A 149 -36.22 32.67 35.31
N GLY A 150 -37.30 31.91 35.45
CA GLY A 150 -38.54 32.12 34.71
C GLY A 150 -39.49 30.94 34.87
N ILE A 151 -40.54 30.93 34.05
CA ILE A 151 -41.50 29.83 33.93
C ILE A 151 -41.59 29.33 32.49
N LEU A 152 -42.03 28.09 32.33
CA LEU A 152 -42.37 27.50 31.04
C LEU A 152 -43.84 27.05 31.05
N THR A 153 -44.61 27.54 30.09
CA THR A 153 -45.98 27.04 29.87
C THR A 153 -45.94 25.76 29.03
N VAL A 154 -47.03 25.00 28.99
CA VAL A 154 -47.16 23.85 28.07
C VAL A 154 -46.97 24.27 26.62
N SER A 155 -47.43 25.46 26.22
CA SER A 155 -47.20 25.99 24.88
C SER A 155 -45.71 26.19 24.57
N ASP A 156 -44.94 26.68 25.55
CA ASP A 156 -43.50 26.88 25.39
C ASP A 156 -42.75 25.52 25.37
N LEU A 157 -43.18 24.55 26.18
CA LEU A 157 -42.67 23.17 26.12
C LEU A 157 -42.95 22.51 24.76
N LEU A 158 -44.12 22.71 24.17
CA LEU A 158 -44.44 22.21 22.82
C LEU A 158 -43.59 22.90 21.74
N LYS A 159 -43.35 24.22 21.87
CA LYS A 159 -42.42 24.94 20.96
C LYS A 159 -40.99 24.42 21.09
N LEU A 160 -40.52 24.25 22.33
CA LEU A 160 -39.21 23.68 22.64
C LEU A 160 -39.08 22.27 22.04
N SER A 161 -40.09 21.41 22.21
CA SER A 161 -40.13 20.08 21.61
C SER A 161 -40.03 20.13 20.09
N ARG A 162 -40.77 21.03 19.43
CA ARG A 162 -40.69 21.21 17.97
C ARG A 162 -39.31 21.68 17.52
N SER A 163 -38.70 22.62 18.25
CA SER A 163 -37.34 23.10 17.96
C SER A 163 -36.29 22.00 18.11
N LEU A 164 -36.37 21.18 19.16
CA LEU A 164 -35.47 20.03 19.35
C LEU A 164 -35.67 18.96 18.27
N GLN A 165 -36.91 18.71 17.85
CA GLN A 165 -37.19 17.81 16.73
C GLN A 165 -36.60 18.35 15.43
N GLN A 166 -36.78 19.63 15.12
CA GLN A 166 -36.20 20.26 13.94
C GLN A 166 -34.67 20.19 13.94
N GLU A 167 -34.03 20.49 15.06
CA GLU A 167 -32.58 20.37 15.20
C GLU A 167 -32.09 18.94 14.95
N ALA A 168 -32.80 17.94 15.48
CA ALA A 168 -32.48 16.54 15.24
C ALA A 168 -32.62 16.15 13.75
N LEU A 169 -33.67 16.62 13.07
CA LEU A 169 -33.87 16.41 11.63
C LEU A 169 -32.75 17.07 10.81
N ASP A 170 -32.39 18.31 11.13
CA ASP A 170 -31.31 19.04 10.44
C ASP A 170 -29.94 18.37 10.66
N MET A 171 -29.70 17.83 11.86
CA MET A 171 -28.50 17.05 12.15
C MET A 171 -28.49 15.74 11.35
N GLN A 172 -29.61 15.03 11.28
CA GLN A 172 -29.73 13.79 10.52
C GLN A 172 -29.54 14.02 9.01
N MET A 173 -30.11 15.08 8.45
CA MET A 173 -29.90 15.49 7.05
C MET A 173 -28.44 15.83 6.74
N ARG A 174 -27.74 16.50 7.67
CA ARG A 174 -26.31 16.76 7.54
C ARG A 174 -25.50 15.45 7.50
N THR A 175 -25.82 14.50 8.38
CA THR A 175 -25.17 13.18 8.38
C THR A 175 -25.42 12.42 7.07
N ILE A 176 -26.65 12.42 6.54
CA ILE A 176 -26.98 11.76 5.27
C ILE A 176 -26.18 12.38 4.11
N ARG A 177 -26.17 13.70 3.98
CA ARG A 177 -25.40 14.40 2.92
C ARG A 177 -23.90 14.15 3.04
N SER A 178 -23.36 14.10 4.26
CA SER A 178 -21.95 13.78 4.48
C SER A 178 -21.64 12.36 4.01
N ALA A 179 -22.51 11.41 4.35
CA ALA A 179 -22.36 10.02 3.96
C ALA A 179 -22.48 9.84 2.43
N GLU A 180 -23.38 10.56 1.75
CA GLU A 180 -23.47 10.56 0.28
C GLU A 180 -22.18 11.03 -0.39
N ARG A 181 -21.54 12.07 0.14
CA ARG A 181 -20.25 12.55 -0.37
C ARG A 181 -19.17 11.46 -0.26
N GLN A 182 -19.07 10.82 0.91
CA GLN A 182 -18.14 9.72 1.14
C GLN A 182 -18.42 8.55 0.19
N MET A 183 -19.69 8.24 -0.09
CA MET A 183 -20.06 7.19 -1.06
C MET A 183 -19.59 7.51 -2.48
N ASN A 184 -19.69 8.77 -2.91
CA ASN A 184 -19.19 9.19 -4.23
C ASN A 184 -17.66 9.10 -4.31
N GLU A 185 -16.95 9.48 -3.25
CA GLU A 185 -15.50 9.33 -3.15
C GLU A 185 -15.09 7.85 -3.22
N ILE A 186 -15.77 6.97 -2.50
CA ILE A 186 -15.57 5.51 -2.57
C ILE A 186 -15.80 5.00 -3.99
N ALA A 187 -16.87 5.43 -4.66
CA ALA A 187 -17.15 5.02 -6.05
C ALA A 187 -16.02 5.45 -7.02
N GLY A 188 -15.50 6.66 -6.85
CA GLY A 188 -14.33 7.14 -7.61
C GLY A 188 -13.08 6.29 -7.36
N ALA A 189 -12.77 6.01 -6.09
CA ALA A 189 -11.65 5.17 -5.70
C ALA A 189 -11.76 3.74 -6.24
N VAL A 190 -12.95 3.14 -6.17
CA VAL A 190 -13.23 1.80 -6.73
C VAL A 190 -13.02 1.79 -8.25
N SER A 191 -13.46 2.82 -8.97
CA SER A 191 -13.20 2.93 -10.41
C SER A 191 -11.70 2.97 -10.72
N GLY A 192 -10.92 3.74 -9.94
CA GLY A 192 -9.46 3.77 -10.08
C GLY A 192 -8.82 2.40 -9.84
N VAL A 193 -9.27 1.67 -8.82
CA VAL A 193 -8.81 0.29 -8.55
C VAL A 193 -9.10 -0.64 -9.73
N ARG A 194 -10.28 -0.54 -10.36
CA ARG A 194 -10.62 -1.36 -11.55
C ARG A 194 -9.68 -1.08 -12.72
N GLU A 195 -9.39 0.18 -12.99
CA GLU A 195 -8.48 0.57 -14.06
C GLU A 195 -7.06 0.07 -13.80
N SER A 196 -6.51 0.31 -12.60
CA SER A 196 -5.20 -0.19 -12.21
C SER A 196 -5.11 -1.72 -12.26
N THR A 197 -6.21 -2.40 -11.91
CA THR A 197 -6.30 -3.85 -11.99
C THR A 197 -6.24 -4.34 -13.45
N ALA A 198 -6.99 -3.72 -14.36
CA ALA A 198 -6.97 -4.07 -15.78
C ALA A 198 -5.59 -3.83 -16.43
N GLN A 199 -4.93 -2.73 -16.04
CA GLN A 199 -3.54 -2.47 -16.42
C GLN A 199 -2.60 -3.55 -15.86
N GLY A 200 -2.76 -3.95 -14.60
CA GLY A 200 -2.01 -5.01 -13.95
C GLY A 200 -2.18 -6.38 -14.64
N GLU A 201 -3.38 -6.73 -15.08
CA GLU A 201 -3.63 -7.95 -15.88
C GLU A 201 -2.89 -7.91 -17.22
N THR A 202 -2.93 -6.78 -17.91
CA THR A 202 -2.25 -6.58 -19.20
C THR A 202 -0.74 -6.70 -19.05
N LEU A 203 -0.17 -6.04 -18.03
CA LEU A 203 1.26 -6.10 -17.74
C LEU A 203 1.70 -7.52 -17.35
N SER A 204 0.87 -8.24 -16.60
CA SER A 204 1.13 -9.64 -16.24
C SER A 204 1.13 -10.55 -17.47
N ALA A 205 0.24 -10.32 -18.43
CA ALA A 205 0.23 -11.05 -19.69
C ALA A 205 1.51 -10.78 -20.51
N GLN A 206 1.96 -9.53 -20.58
CA GLN A 206 3.23 -9.18 -21.24
C GLN A 206 4.43 -9.81 -20.53
N MET A 207 4.45 -9.83 -19.19
CA MET A 207 5.51 -10.51 -18.43
C MET A 207 5.58 -12.00 -18.75
N VAL A 208 4.43 -12.68 -18.86
CA VAL A 208 4.37 -14.09 -19.25
C VAL A 208 5.02 -14.30 -20.62
N ASP A 209 4.65 -13.49 -21.61
CA ASP A 209 5.19 -13.58 -22.98
C ASP A 209 6.70 -13.31 -23.03
N LEU A 210 7.17 -12.26 -22.35
CA LEU A 210 8.59 -11.92 -22.26
C LEU A 210 9.38 -13.03 -21.58
N THR A 211 8.81 -13.65 -20.54
CA THR A 211 9.45 -14.75 -19.81
C THR A 211 9.55 -16.01 -20.67
N LEU A 212 8.53 -16.32 -21.46
CA LEU A 212 8.57 -17.44 -22.41
C LEU A 212 9.60 -17.20 -23.52
N THR A 213 9.64 -15.98 -24.05
CA THR A 213 10.64 -15.59 -25.06
C THR A 213 12.06 -15.70 -24.49
N GLY A 214 12.31 -15.15 -23.30
CA GLY A 214 13.62 -15.25 -22.64
C GLY A 214 14.03 -16.69 -22.35
N LYS A 215 13.09 -17.56 -21.97
CA LYS A 215 13.36 -19.00 -21.80
C LYS A 215 13.76 -19.67 -23.12
N ASN A 216 13.13 -19.32 -24.24
CA ASN A 216 13.50 -19.84 -25.55
C ASN A 216 14.89 -19.37 -25.98
N GLU A 217 15.25 -18.11 -25.71
CA GLU A 217 16.62 -17.64 -25.96
C GLU A 217 17.66 -18.39 -25.09
N LEU A 218 17.36 -18.67 -23.81
CA LEU A 218 18.24 -19.49 -22.97
C LEU A 218 18.37 -20.94 -23.45
N ASP A 219 17.31 -21.52 -24.01
CA ASP A 219 17.37 -22.85 -24.64
C ASP A 219 18.33 -22.87 -25.84
N LYS A 220 18.31 -21.82 -26.67
CA LYS A 220 19.28 -21.66 -27.77
C LYS A 220 20.72 -21.53 -27.25
N VAL A 221 20.92 -20.77 -26.16
CA VAL A 221 22.24 -20.63 -25.54
C VAL A 221 22.73 -21.98 -24.99
N THR A 222 21.85 -22.76 -24.35
CA THR A 222 22.17 -24.11 -23.85
C THR A 222 22.65 -25.01 -24.99
N LYS A 223 21.91 -25.06 -26.10
CA LYS A 223 22.32 -25.82 -27.31
C LYS A 223 23.63 -25.35 -27.91
N ALA A 224 23.91 -24.04 -27.86
CA ALA A 224 25.17 -23.50 -28.34
C ALA A 224 26.35 -23.99 -27.47
N PHE A 225 26.18 -24.07 -26.15
CA PHE A 225 27.20 -24.61 -25.26
C PHE A 225 27.41 -26.11 -25.44
N GLU A 226 26.35 -26.90 -25.63
CA GLU A 226 26.46 -28.32 -25.98
C GLU A 226 27.28 -28.52 -27.27
N ALA A 227 27.02 -27.68 -28.29
CA ALA A 227 27.79 -27.70 -29.54
C ALA A 227 29.26 -27.33 -29.33
N ILE A 228 29.54 -26.30 -28.52
CA ILE A 228 30.92 -25.90 -28.16
C ILE A 228 31.64 -27.05 -27.45
N ALA A 229 31.00 -27.69 -26.46
CA ALA A 229 31.57 -28.84 -25.75
C ALA A 229 31.89 -30.00 -26.70
N GLY A 230 31.00 -30.27 -27.66
CA GLY A 230 31.23 -31.24 -28.74
C GLY A 230 32.44 -30.89 -29.62
N HIS A 231 32.52 -29.65 -30.09
CA HIS A 231 33.66 -29.16 -30.88
C HIS A 231 34.98 -29.23 -30.11
N SER A 232 34.99 -28.86 -28.82
CA SER A 232 36.18 -28.96 -27.97
C SER A 232 36.66 -30.40 -27.79
N ARG A 233 35.75 -31.38 -27.76
CA ARG A 233 36.13 -32.79 -27.69
C ARG A 233 36.77 -33.28 -28.99
N VAL A 234 36.16 -32.95 -30.13
CA VAL A 234 36.72 -33.26 -31.45
C VAL A 234 38.09 -32.59 -31.62
N GLN A 235 38.25 -31.34 -31.19
CA GLN A 235 39.53 -30.64 -31.25
C GLN A 235 40.62 -31.36 -30.44
N GLU A 236 40.30 -31.84 -29.23
CA GLU A 236 41.22 -32.63 -28.40
C GLU A 236 41.62 -33.95 -29.09
N GLU A 237 40.66 -34.68 -29.67
CA GLU A 237 40.92 -35.90 -30.45
C GLU A 237 41.91 -35.61 -31.61
N ARG A 238 41.71 -34.52 -32.36
CA ARG A 238 42.59 -34.12 -33.48
C ARG A 238 43.98 -33.68 -33.02
N MET A 239 44.09 -33.03 -31.87
CA MET A 239 45.39 -32.66 -31.30
C MET A 239 46.18 -33.90 -30.88
N ASN A 240 45.52 -34.91 -30.33
CA ASN A 240 46.14 -36.19 -29.99
C ASN A 240 46.63 -36.95 -31.24
N GLU A 241 45.86 -36.94 -32.32
CA GLU A 241 46.29 -37.50 -33.61
C GLU A 241 47.56 -36.79 -34.12
N LEU A 242 47.56 -35.46 -34.14
CA LEU A 242 48.69 -34.67 -34.60
C LEU A 242 49.95 -34.87 -33.75
N GLN A 243 49.77 -35.05 -32.43
CA GLN A 243 50.85 -35.38 -31.50
C GLN A 243 51.50 -36.72 -31.84
N ALA A 244 50.69 -37.73 -32.20
CA ALA A 244 51.17 -39.05 -32.59
C ALA A 244 51.91 -39.02 -33.95
N GLU A 245 51.41 -38.25 -34.91
CA GLU A 245 52.08 -38.03 -36.21
C GLU A 245 53.42 -37.32 -36.04
N ALA A 246 53.46 -36.23 -35.24
CA ALA A 246 54.70 -35.52 -34.91
C ALA A 246 55.71 -36.45 -34.21
N GLY A 247 55.25 -37.27 -33.27
CA GLY A 247 56.09 -38.29 -32.64
C GLY A 247 56.69 -39.29 -33.63
N SER A 248 55.94 -39.65 -34.67
CA SER A 248 56.40 -40.57 -35.72
C SER A 248 57.44 -39.90 -36.64
N ILE A 249 57.23 -38.63 -37.01
CA ILE A 249 58.21 -37.84 -37.77
C ILE A 249 59.51 -37.70 -36.98
N SER A 250 59.44 -37.44 -35.67
CA SER A 250 60.62 -37.34 -34.81
C SER A 250 61.44 -38.63 -34.81
N LYS A 251 60.79 -39.80 -34.71
CA LYS A 251 61.47 -41.11 -34.80
C LYS A 251 62.18 -41.32 -36.14
N VAL A 252 61.51 -40.98 -37.25
CA VAL A 252 62.10 -41.07 -38.60
C VAL A 252 63.30 -40.13 -38.74
N SER A 253 63.19 -38.91 -38.21
CA SER A 253 64.26 -37.92 -38.23
C SER A 253 65.51 -38.39 -37.45
N ILE A 254 65.32 -39.05 -36.30
CA ILE A 254 66.40 -39.68 -35.53
C ILE A 254 67.07 -40.78 -36.34
N LEU A 255 66.29 -41.66 -36.99
CA LEU A 255 66.84 -42.72 -37.84
C LEU A 255 67.66 -42.16 -39.01
N ILE A 256 67.17 -41.10 -39.69
CA ILE A 256 67.91 -40.45 -40.79
C ILE A 256 69.24 -39.88 -40.28
N LYS A 257 69.23 -39.28 -39.09
CA LYS A 257 70.45 -38.77 -38.45
C LYS A 257 71.46 -39.89 -38.20
N GLU A 258 71.01 -41.02 -37.67
CA GLU A 258 71.86 -42.20 -37.42
C GLU A 258 72.43 -42.77 -38.72
N LEU A 259 71.60 -42.90 -39.77
CA LEU A 259 72.02 -43.35 -41.11
C LEU A 259 73.04 -42.39 -41.75
N ALA A 260 72.87 -41.09 -41.56
CA ALA A 260 73.82 -40.08 -42.02
C ALA A 260 75.15 -40.19 -41.26
N GLU A 261 75.13 -40.44 -39.95
CA GLU A 261 76.33 -40.69 -39.16
C GLU A 261 77.09 -41.95 -39.60
N GLN A 262 76.37 -43.04 -39.84
CA GLN A 262 76.94 -44.27 -40.38
C GLN A 262 77.53 -44.07 -41.79
N SER A 263 76.81 -43.36 -42.67
CA SER A 263 77.28 -43.07 -44.03
C SER A 263 78.54 -42.19 -44.01
N ASN A 264 78.60 -41.21 -43.10
CA ASN A 264 79.78 -40.37 -42.90
C ASN A 264 80.99 -41.20 -42.43
N LEU A 265 80.79 -42.16 -41.53
CA LEU A 265 81.85 -43.08 -41.08
C LEU A 265 82.32 -44.02 -42.19
N LEU A 266 81.40 -44.56 -43.00
CA LEU A 266 81.72 -45.39 -44.16
C LEU A 266 82.53 -44.60 -45.20
N ALA A 267 82.11 -43.37 -45.49
CA ALA A 267 82.79 -42.48 -46.42
C ALA A 267 84.19 -42.07 -45.92
N LEU A 268 84.33 -41.84 -44.61
CA LEU A 268 85.63 -41.60 -43.99
C LEU A 268 86.57 -42.80 -44.17
N ASN A 269 86.09 -44.02 -43.90
CA ASN A 269 86.87 -45.24 -44.10
C ASN A 269 87.27 -45.43 -45.58
N ALA A 270 86.34 -45.15 -46.51
CA ALA A 270 86.63 -45.20 -47.94
C ALA A 270 87.65 -44.13 -48.38
N SER A 271 87.60 -42.94 -47.80
CA SER A 271 88.58 -41.87 -48.05
C SER A 271 89.98 -42.26 -47.58
N ILE A 272 90.08 -42.89 -46.40
CA ILE A 272 91.34 -43.42 -45.86
C ILE A 272 91.92 -44.51 -46.78
N GLU A 273 91.10 -45.46 -47.22
CA GLU A 273 91.57 -46.55 -48.08
C GLU A 273 91.92 -46.06 -49.50
N ALA A 274 91.19 -45.06 -50.01
CA ALA A 274 91.52 -44.38 -51.26
C ALA A 274 92.86 -43.64 -51.18
N ALA A 275 93.17 -42.98 -50.05
CA ALA A 275 94.48 -42.39 -49.81
C ALA A 275 95.58 -43.45 -49.74
N ARG A 276 95.28 -44.62 -49.15
CA ARG A 276 96.20 -45.75 -49.02
C ARG A 276 96.57 -46.40 -50.36
N ALA A 277 95.64 -46.41 -51.32
CA ALA A 277 95.85 -46.91 -52.68
C ALA A 277 96.66 -45.97 -53.60
N GLY A 278 97.05 -44.77 -53.10
CA GLY A 278 97.88 -43.83 -53.84
C GLY A 278 97.21 -43.30 -55.13
N GLU A 279 97.95 -43.27 -56.24
CA GLU A 279 97.45 -42.76 -57.53
C GLU A 279 96.23 -43.54 -58.06
N HIS A 280 96.11 -44.84 -57.74
CA HIS A 280 94.96 -45.66 -58.17
C HIS A 280 93.67 -45.35 -57.39
N GLY A 281 93.77 -44.73 -56.21
CA GLY A 281 92.63 -44.39 -55.34
C GLY A 281 92.06 -42.98 -55.56
N ARG A 282 92.68 -42.15 -56.42
CA ARG A 282 92.31 -40.74 -56.59
C ARG A 282 90.83 -40.50 -56.93
N GLY A 283 90.25 -41.32 -57.81
CA GLY A 283 88.82 -41.24 -58.13
C GLY A 283 87.91 -41.61 -56.96
N PHE A 284 88.27 -42.64 -56.20
CA PHE A 284 87.54 -43.06 -55.00
C PHE A 284 87.62 -42.01 -53.88
N ALA A 285 88.75 -41.30 -53.75
CA ALA A 285 88.90 -40.24 -52.76
C ALA A 285 87.93 -39.07 -53.00
N VAL A 286 87.72 -38.69 -54.27
CA VAL A 286 86.75 -37.63 -54.64
C VAL A 286 85.32 -38.07 -54.31
N VAL A 287 84.95 -39.30 -54.67
CA VAL A 287 83.62 -39.85 -54.35
C VAL A 287 83.40 -39.92 -52.84
N ALA A 288 84.38 -40.42 -52.08
CA ALA A 288 84.30 -40.49 -50.62
C ALA A 288 84.13 -39.10 -49.97
N GLY A 289 84.82 -38.08 -50.48
CA GLY A 289 84.65 -36.68 -50.03
C GLY A 289 83.23 -36.15 -50.28
N GLU A 290 82.64 -36.43 -51.45
CA GLU A 290 81.27 -36.00 -51.75
C GLU A 290 80.23 -36.74 -50.89
N VAL A 291 80.44 -38.04 -50.62
CA VAL A 291 79.57 -38.80 -49.71
C VAL A 291 79.66 -38.26 -48.28
N MET A 292 80.86 -37.91 -47.78
CA MET A 292 80.99 -37.26 -46.46
C MET A 292 80.20 -35.94 -46.40
N LYS A 293 80.29 -35.12 -47.45
CA LYS A 293 79.57 -33.85 -47.54
C LYS A 293 78.05 -34.05 -47.53
N LEU A 294 77.54 -34.99 -48.35
CA LEU A 294 76.12 -35.34 -48.39
C LEU A 294 75.63 -35.90 -47.04
N ALA A 295 76.43 -36.74 -46.38
CA ALA A 295 76.11 -37.28 -45.07
C ALA A 295 76.03 -36.16 -44.01
N SER A 296 76.98 -35.21 -44.01
CA SER A 296 76.95 -34.05 -43.12
C SER A 296 75.72 -33.16 -43.35
N GLN A 297 75.39 -32.87 -44.61
CA GLN A 297 74.19 -32.12 -44.97
C GLN A 297 72.90 -32.83 -44.54
N THR A 298 72.82 -34.15 -44.76
CA THR A 298 71.67 -34.97 -44.34
C THR A 298 71.50 -34.94 -42.82
N LYS A 299 72.60 -35.05 -42.06
CA LYS A 299 72.59 -34.93 -40.60
C LYS A 299 72.09 -33.55 -40.13
N GLN A 300 72.52 -32.48 -40.80
CA GLN A 300 72.05 -31.13 -40.49
C GLN A 300 70.54 -30.99 -40.75
N SER A 301 70.05 -31.42 -41.91
CA SER A 301 68.61 -31.38 -42.23
C SER A 301 67.79 -32.23 -41.26
N ALA A 302 68.29 -33.39 -40.85
CA ALA A 302 67.61 -34.21 -39.83
C ALA A 302 67.50 -33.48 -38.48
N ASN A 303 68.55 -32.78 -38.03
CA ASN A 303 68.47 -31.98 -36.79
C ASN A 303 67.47 -30.83 -36.91
N GLU A 304 67.39 -30.17 -38.07
CA GLU A 304 66.41 -29.11 -38.33
C GLU A 304 64.97 -29.64 -38.30
N ILE A 305 64.72 -30.80 -38.92
CA ILE A 305 63.43 -31.49 -38.83
C ILE A 305 63.08 -31.77 -37.37
N THR A 306 63.99 -32.37 -36.60
CA THR A 306 63.77 -32.66 -35.16
C THR A 306 63.39 -31.41 -34.37
N LYS A 307 64.07 -30.27 -34.64
CA LYS A 307 63.75 -28.99 -33.99
C LYS A 307 62.35 -28.51 -34.34
N LEU A 308 61.97 -28.55 -35.62
CA LEU A 308 60.62 -28.17 -36.08
C LEU A 308 59.55 -29.08 -35.47
N THR A 309 59.78 -30.39 -35.42
CA THR A 309 58.83 -31.34 -34.83
C THR A 309 58.63 -31.07 -33.34
N ARG A 310 59.69 -30.70 -32.61
CA ARG A 310 59.58 -30.30 -31.21
C ARG A 310 58.72 -29.04 -31.04
N THR A 311 58.93 -28.02 -31.86
CA THR A 311 58.09 -26.81 -31.84
C THR A 311 56.62 -27.11 -32.12
N ILE A 312 56.34 -28.05 -33.03
CA ILE A 312 54.97 -28.51 -33.31
C ILE A 312 54.36 -29.19 -32.06
N VAL A 313 55.10 -30.09 -31.41
CA VAL A 313 54.65 -30.76 -30.17
C VAL A 313 54.36 -29.75 -29.06
N ASP A 314 55.24 -28.77 -28.85
CA ASP A 314 55.04 -27.73 -27.84
C ASP A 314 53.78 -26.90 -28.13
N ALA A 315 53.53 -26.58 -29.41
CA ALA A 315 52.32 -25.85 -29.83
C ALA A 315 51.04 -26.67 -29.65
N ILE A 316 51.09 -27.99 -29.88
CA ILE A 316 49.96 -28.91 -29.65
C ILE A 316 49.63 -28.97 -28.15
N ALA A 317 50.65 -29.11 -27.30
CA ALA A 317 50.46 -29.13 -25.85
C ALA A 317 49.78 -27.84 -25.35
N HIS A 318 50.26 -26.68 -25.80
CA HIS A 318 49.67 -25.40 -25.43
C HIS A 318 48.23 -25.24 -25.95
N THR A 319 47.95 -25.69 -27.17
CA THR A 319 46.58 -25.65 -27.74
C THR A 319 45.63 -26.56 -26.96
N THR A 320 46.10 -27.71 -26.49
CA THR A 320 45.32 -28.65 -25.68
C THR A 320 44.99 -28.05 -24.30
N GLU A 321 45.96 -27.39 -23.67
CA GLU A 321 45.75 -26.67 -22.40
C GLU A 321 44.69 -25.57 -22.54
N LEU A 322 44.77 -24.75 -23.59
CA LEU A 322 43.76 -23.72 -23.88
C LEU A 322 42.37 -24.31 -24.13
N ALA A 323 42.28 -25.43 -24.86
CA ALA A 323 41.02 -26.12 -25.10
C ALA A 323 40.41 -26.67 -23.80
N GLN A 324 41.23 -27.17 -22.87
CA GLN A 324 40.80 -27.65 -21.56
C GLN A 324 40.29 -26.51 -20.68
N ALA A 325 40.99 -25.37 -20.67
CA ALA A 325 40.55 -24.17 -19.96
C ALA A 325 39.20 -23.67 -20.50
N GLY A 326 39.06 -23.57 -21.83
CA GLY A 326 37.80 -23.16 -22.48
C GLY A 326 36.63 -24.11 -22.18
N ARG A 327 36.89 -25.42 -22.06
CA ARG A 327 35.87 -26.40 -21.63
C ARG A 327 35.42 -26.15 -20.20
N SER A 328 36.34 -25.86 -19.29
CA SER A 328 36.01 -25.54 -17.89
C SER A 328 35.18 -24.25 -17.78
N GLU A 329 35.52 -23.22 -18.55
CA GLU A 329 34.75 -21.96 -18.60
C GLU A 329 33.36 -22.17 -19.19
N THR A 330 33.25 -23.02 -20.22
CA THR A 330 31.96 -23.38 -20.83
C THR A 330 31.06 -24.10 -19.80
N ALA A 331 31.60 -25.07 -19.07
CA ALA A 331 30.86 -25.80 -18.03
C ALA A 331 30.39 -24.88 -16.89
N ALA A 332 31.21 -23.92 -16.47
CA ALA A 332 30.80 -22.89 -15.51
C ALA A 332 29.67 -21.99 -16.07
N SER A 333 29.76 -21.62 -17.35
CA SER A 333 28.74 -20.82 -18.03
C SER A 333 27.41 -21.55 -18.15
N GLU A 334 27.41 -22.87 -18.39
CA GLU A 334 26.21 -23.69 -18.39
C GLU A 334 25.49 -23.67 -17.03
N ALA A 335 26.23 -23.69 -15.91
CA ALA A 335 25.63 -23.57 -14.59
C ALA A 335 24.90 -22.22 -14.41
N HIS A 336 25.48 -21.12 -14.88
CA HIS A 336 24.82 -19.81 -14.85
C HIS A 336 23.58 -19.75 -15.75
N VAL A 337 23.60 -20.38 -16.92
CA VAL A 337 22.41 -20.51 -17.76
C VAL A 337 21.32 -21.30 -17.06
N HIS A 338 21.68 -22.37 -16.35
CA HIS A 338 20.71 -23.15 -15.57
C HIS A 338 20.05 -22.30 -14.47
N GLU A 339 20.83 -21.50 -13.74
CA GLU A 339 20.31 -20.54 -12.76
C GLU A 339 19.38 -19.51 -13.40
N ALA A 340 19.75 -18.97 -14.57
CA ALA A 340 18.91 -18.05 -15.32
C ALA A 340 17.57 -18.71 -15.70
N VAL A 341 17.59 -19.96 -16.21
CA VAL A 341 16.35 -20.70 -16.52
C VAL A 341 15.46 -20.86 -15.28
N GLN A 342 16.04 -21.14 -14.11
CA GLN A 342 15.26 -21.20 -12.87
C GLN A 342 14.65 -19.84 -12.49
N ALA A 343 15.40 -18.75 -12.65
CA ALA A 343 14.90 -17.39 -12.40
C ALA A 343 13.72 -17.05 -13.32
N PHE A 344 13.82 -17.36 -14.62
CA PHE A 344 12.71 -17.20 -15.56
C PHE A 344 11.49 -18.05 -15.18
N ASN A 345 11.66 -19.30 -14.74
CA ASN A 345 10.54 -20.10 -14.27
C ASN A 345 9.85 -19.49 -13.03
N ARG A 346 10.61 -18.84 -12.12
CA ARG A 346 10.03 -18.11 -10.97
C ARG A 346 9.27 -16.88 -11.44
N LEU A 347 9.81 -16.11 -12.39
CA LEU A 347 9.12 -14.96 -12.98
C LEU A 347 7.81 -15.35 -13.66
N PHE A 348 7.79 -16.47 -14.38
CA PHE A 348 6.59 -16.98 -15.03
C PHE A 348 5.46 -17.25 -14.02
N ARG A 349 5.80 -17.92 -12.91
CA ARG A 349 4.84 -18.20 -11.83
C ARG A 349 4.36 -16.92 -11.16
N ALA A 350 5.28 -16.02 -10.83
CA ALA A 350 4.93 -14.72 -10.22
C ALA A 350 4.00 -13.89 -11.12
N ALA A 351 4.22 -13.88 -12.43
CA ALA A 351 3.35 -13.19 -13.38
C ALA A 351 1.96 -13.84 -13.47
N ALA A 352 1.89 -15.18 -13.45
CA ALA A 352 0.62 -15.91 -13.43
C ALA A 352 -0.17 -15.64 -12.12
N ASP A 353 0.50 -15.66 -10.97
CA ASP A 353 -0.10 -15.38 -9.67
C ASP A 353 -0.58 -13.92 -9.56
N ASN A 354 0.21 -12.98 -10.10
CA ASN A 354 -0.18 -11.57 -10.15
C ASN A 354 -1.42 -11.36 -11.04
N ARG A 355 -1.51 -12.04 -12.18
CA ARG A 355 -2.72 -12.04 -13.02
C ARG A 355 -3.93 -12.59 -12.28
N GLY A 356 -3.77 -13.69 -11.53
CA GLY A 356 -4.84 -14.24 -10.70
C GLY A 356 -5.30 -13.28 -9.61
N SER A 357 -4.35 -12.63 -8.93
CA SER A 357 -4.60 -11.64 -7.89
C SER A 357 -5.31 -10.41 -8.43
N ALA A 358 -4.86 -9.87 -9.57
CA ALA A 358 -5.52 -8.78 -10.26
C ALA A 358 -6.98 -9.13 -10.58
N ARG A 359 -7.23 -10.30 -11.17
CA ARG A 359 -8.59 -10.75 -11.45
C ARG A 359 -9.49 -10.78 -10.21
N GLN A 360 -8.96 -11.25 -9.08
CA GLN A 360 -9.69 -11.27 -7.80
C GLN A 360 -9.98 -9.85 -7.28
N ILE A 361 -9.01 -8.93 -7.37
CA ILE A 361 -9.22 -7.52 -7.02
C ILE A 361 -10.31 -6.90 -7.90
N GLY A 362 -10.32 -7.20 -9.19
CA GLY A 362 -11.35 -6.73 -10.13
C GLY A 362 -12.76 -7.17 -9.72
N LEU A 363 -12.93 -8.44 -9.34
CA LEU A 363 -14.21 -8.97 -8.84
C LEU A 363 -14.65 -8.29 -7.53
N LEU A 364 -13.72 -8.03 -6.61
CA LEU A 364 -14.02 -7.33 -5.36
C LEU A 364 -14.38 -5.85 -5.62
N ALA A 365 -13.71 -5.21 -6.56
CA ALA A 365 -14.01 -3.84 -6.96
C ALA A 365 -15.39 -3.74 -7.62
N ASP A 366 -15.78 -4.70 -8.47
CA ASP A 366 -17.14 -4.78 -9.03
C ASP A 366 -18.20 -4.91 -7.92
N LYS A 367 -17.95 -5.77 -6.92
CA LYS A 367 -18.85 -5.93 -5.77
C LYS A 367 -18.94 -4.66 -4.93
N ALA A 368 -17.81 -4.01 -4.67
CA ALA A 368 -17.76 -2.73 -3.94
C ALA A 368 -18.53 -1.65 -4.69
N GLN A 369 -18.40 -1.58 -6.02
CA GLN A 369 -19.16 -0.63 -6.84
C GLN A 369 -20.67 -0.85 -6.74
N GLN A 370 -21.12 -2.09 -6.81
CA GLN A 370 -22.53 -2.43 -6.65
C GLN A 370 -23.07 -2.04 -5.27
N GLN A 371 -22.30 -2.32 -4.21
CA GLN A 371 -22.64 -1.90 -2.85
C GLN A 371 -22.69 -0.39 -2.72
N SER A 372 -21.76 0.33 -3.36
CA SER A 372 -21.76 1.79 -3.32
C SER A 372 -22.98 2.40 -3.99
N ILE A 373 -23.37 1.88 -5.15
CA ILE A 373 -24.60 2.28 -5.84
C ILE A 373 -25.83 1.99 -4.98
N HIS A 374 -25.87 0.84 -4.32
CA HIS A 374 -26.99 0.46 -3.46
C HIS A 374 -27.13 1.40 -2.25
N VAL A 375 -26.04 1.68 -1.54
CA VAL A 375 -26.06 2.60 -0.39
C VAL A 375 -26.42 4.02 -0.81
N ALA A 376 -25.90 4.51 -1.94
CA ALA A 376 -26.28 5.82 -2.47
C ALA A 376 -27.79 5.89 -2.81
N ALA A 377 -28.36 4.81 -3.36
CA ALA A 377 -29.79 4.73 -3.61
C ALA A 377 -30.64 4.74 -2.33
N GLU A 378 -30.20 4.05 -1.28
CA GLU A 378 -30.87 4.08 0.03
C GLU A 378 -30.77 5.46 0.70
N MET A 379 -29.63 6.15 0.58
CA MET A 379 -29.48 7.52 1.08
C MET A 379 -30.44 8.49 0.38
N ASN A 380 -30.59 8.37 -0.94
CA ASN A 380 -31.53 9.18 -1.71
C ASN A 380 -32.99 8.95 -1.25
N LYS A 381 -33.38 7.69 -1.00
CA LYS A 381 -34.69 7.37 -0.44
C LYS A 381 -34.89 8.03 0.93
N LEU A 382 -33.89 7.96 1.82
CA LEU A 382 -33.96 8.61 3.13
C LEU A 382 -34.14 10.11 2.99
N GLN A 383 -33.42 10.79 2.09
CA GLN A 383 -33.62 12.22 1.84
C GLN A 383 -35.05 12.54 1.38
N GLN A 384 -35.65 11.71 0.54
CA GLN A 384 -37.04 11.89 0.08
C GLN A 384 -38.07 11.72 1.21
N PHE A 385 -37.77 10.96 2.27
CA PHE A 385 -38.63 10.87 3.46
C PHE A 385 -38.59 12.14 4.33
N TYR A 386 -37.55 12.98 4.19
CA TYR A 386 -37.38 14.21 4.97
C TYR A 386 -37.85 15.47 4.23
N ILE A 387 -38.32 15.34 2.99
CA ILE A 387 -38.97 16.38 2.18
C ILE A 387 -40.49 16.16 2.25
#